data_AF-A0A366CXS0-F1
#
_entry.id   AF-A0A366CXS0-F1
#
_cell.length_a   1.000
_cell.length_b   1.000
_cell.length_c   1.000
_cell.angle_alpha   90.00
_cell.angle_beta   90.00
_cell.angle_gamma   90.00
#
_symmetry.space_group_name_H-M   'P 1'
#
loop_
_entity.id
_entity.type
_entity.pdbx_description
1 polymer ?
#
loop_
_entity_poly.entity_id
_entity_poly.type
_entity_poly.pdbx_seq_one_letter_code
_entity_poly.pdbx_strand_id
1 'polypeptide(L)'
;MSTQDTAALIESVNKMTDTVSGKVGEIDAKSLELERRVDDSLDALNLRLPRLLVTKNMQMMDGNDDGLPDDWGVAADVDGELIFSVVQSSQAAGRTQAVVDMLDEIERDIREVYPDFDIRSSEYYRVPFNVWRFSWSTKNTSWLAYPYSSDVGSVGSLSVSNNSYVTMGAFVRVVSGSSWGRWCNGSTIGKWRWCSFVVEPTGEFGAYTVSHPYRGTDEGVVEVALAGVCTGVVDHPSQWFSMYQS
;
A
#
# COMPACT_ATOMS: atom_id res chain seq x y z
N MET A 1 42.99 -18.12 57.13
CA MET A 1 41.60 -17.77 56.82
C MET A 1 40.74 -18.73 57.62
N SER A 2 39.92 -18.23 58.55
CA SER A 2 39.10 -19.11 59.40
C SER A 2 37.88 -19.62 58.61
N THR A 3 37.32 -20.76 59.01
CA THR A 3 36.05 -21.26 58.47
C THR A 3 34.91 -20.24 58.62
N GLN A 4 35.00 -19.38 59.65
CA GLN A 4 34.09 -18.26 59.88
C GLN A 4 34.20 -17.17 58.78
N ASP A 5 35.43 -16.83 58.34
CA ASP A 5 35.66 -15.86 57.26
C ASP A 5 35.13 -16.38 55.91
N THR A 6 35.19 -17.70 55.72
CA THR A 6 34.73 -18.37 54.48
C THR A 6 33.20 -18.38 54.40
N ALA A 7 32.51 -18.63 55.51
CA ALA A 7 31.05 -18.61 55.57
C ALA A 7 30.47 -17.20 55.34
N ALA A 8 31.08 -16.17 55.93
CA ALA A 8 30.66 -14.78 55.73
C ALA A 8 30.85 -14.31 54.27
N LEU A 9 31.90 -14.79 53.59
CA LEU A 9 32.12 -14.50 52.18
C LEU A 9 31.04 -15.13 51.30
N ILE A 10 30.67 -16.40 51.56
CA ILE A 10 29.62 -17.10 50.81
C ILE A 10 28.26 -16.40 50.97
N GLU A 11 27.92 -15.98 52.19
CA GLU A 11 26.68 -15.23 52.44
C GLU A 11 26.65 -13.89 51.69
N SER A 12 27.77 -13.17 51.67
CA SER A 12 27.91 -11.92 50.91
C SER A 12 27.78 -12.14 49.40
N VAL A 13 28.39 -13.20 48.86
CA VAL A 13 28.26 -13.58 47.46
C VAL A 13 26.81 -13.93 47.11
N ASN A 14 26.13 -14.72 47.93
CA ASN A 14 24.72 -15.07 47.71
C ASN A 14 23.83 -13.82 47.70
N LYS A 15 24.02 -12.92 48.67
CA LYS A 15 23.29 -11.64 48.73
C LYS A 15 23.55 -10.77 47.49
N MET A 16 24.79 -10.78 46.99
CA MET A 16 25.15 -10.07 45.76
C MET A 16 24.49 -10.71 44.54
N THR A 17 24.51 -12.03 44.42
CA THR A 17 23.85 -12.77 43.35
C THR A 17 22.35 -12.49 43.33
N ASP A 18 21.67 -12.56 44.48
CA ASP A 18 20.24 -12.25 44.59
C ASP A 18 19.95 -10.80 44.19
N THR A 19 20.81 -9.86 44.62
CA THR A 19 20.70 -8.44 44.25
C THR A 19 20.89 -8.23 42.75
N VAL A 20 21.89 -8.89 42.15
CA VAL A 20 22.18 -8.81 40.72
C VAL A 20 21.05 -9.42 39.91
N SER A 21 20.57 -10.61 40.27
CA SER A 21 19.43 -11.26 39.61
C SER A 21 18.16 -10.41 39.70
N GLY A 22 17.89 -9.80 40.86
CA GLY A 22 16.78 -8.86 41.01
C GLY A 22 16.92 -7.63 40.11
N LYS A 23 18.13 -7.05 40.02
CA LYS A 23 18.39 -5.90 39.14
C LYS A 23 18.33 -6.24 37.65
N VAL A 24 18.76 -7.44 37.25
CA VAL A 24 18.61 -7.92 35.87
C VAL A 24 17.13 -8.03 35.52
N GLY A 25 16.30 -8.61 36.39
CA GLY A 25 14.85 -8.68 36.16
C GLY A 25 14.17 -7.30 36.06
N GLU A 26 14.60 -6.33 36.89
CA GLU A 26 14.12 -4.94 36.78
C GLU A 26 14.54 -4.28 35.45
N ILE A 27 15.75 -4.56 34.95
CA ILE A 27 16.26 -4.04 33.68
C ILE A 27 15.46 -4.62 32.51
N ASP A 28 15.24 -5.94 32.48
CA ASP A 28 14.49 -6.60 31.42
C ASP A 28 13.05 -6.06 31.34
N ALA A 29 12.39 -5.90 32.49
CA ALA A 29 11.05 -5.32 32.56
C ALA A 29 11.02 -3.87 32.01
N LYS A 30 12.01 -3.05 32.35
CA LYS A 30 12.13 -1.68 31.83
C LYS A 30 12.44 -1.64 30.33
N SER A 31 13.24 -2.56 29.82
CA SER A 31 13.54 -2.65 28.38
C SER A 31 12.27 -2.93 27.59
N LEU A 32 11.49 -3.93 28.00
CA LEU A 32 10.20 -4.26 27.39
C LEU A 32 9.19 -3.11 27.48
N GLU A 33 9.13 -2.41 28.61
CA GLU A 33 8.28 -1.23 28.75
C GLU A 33 8.70 -0.10 27.79
N LEU A 34 10.01 0.15 27.65
CA LEU A 34 10.53 1.17 26.75
C LEU A 34 10.28 0.82 25.29
N GLU A 35 10.49 -0.43 24.89
CA GLU A 35 10.18 -0.94 23.55
C GLU A 35 8.70 -0.67 23.22
N ARG A 36 7.79 -1.11 24.11
CA ARG A 36 6.35 -0.91 23.93
C ARG A 36 5.98 0.59 23.84
N ARG A 37 6.62 1.45 24.63
CA ARG A 37 6.38 2.90 24.59
C ARG A 37 6.88 3.54 23.30
N VAL A 38 8.00 3.05 22.75
CA VAL A 38 8.52 3.51 21.46
C VAL A 38 7.56 3.09 20.35
N ASP A 39 7.12 1.84 20.34
CA ASP A 39 6.14 1.34 19.36
C ASP A 39 4.82 2.13 19.43
N ASP A 40 4.25 2.29 20.63
CA ASP A 40 3.04 3.11 20.85
C ASP A 40 3.21 4.55 20.31
N SER A 41 4.42 5.12 20.47
CA SER A 41 4.72 6.49 20.02
C SER A 41 4.86 6.58 18.50
N LEU A 42 5.47 5.57 17.88
CA LEU A 42 5.60 5.48 16.42
C LEU A 42 4.24 5.29 15.76
N ASP A 43 3.39 4.43 16.31
CA ASP A 43 2.02 4.22 15.83
C ASP A 43 1.18 5.50 15.95
N ALA A 44 1.29 6.20 17.07
CA ALA A 44 0.62 7.48 17.27
C ALA A 44 1.09 8.56 16.28
N LEU A 45 2.38 8.55 15.90
CA LEU A 45 2.91 9.45 14.88
C LEU A 45 2.41 9.08 13.49
N ASN A 46 2.42 7.80 13.13
CA ASN A 46 1.93 7.30 11.85
C ASN A 46 0.45 7.66 11.60
N LEU A 47 -0.39 7.63 12.64
CA LEU A 47 -1.80 8.02 12.55
C LEU A 47 -2.03 9.53 12.48
N ARG A 48 -1.06 10.36 12.87
CA ARG A 48 -1.18 11.83 12.90
C ARG A 48 -0.63 12.51 11.65
N LEU A 49 0.22 11.84 10.89
CA LEU A 49 0.78 12.39 9.66
C LEU A 49 -0.24 12.22 8.53
N PRO A 50 -0.77 13.31 7.94
CA PRO A 50 -1.69 13.19 6.83
C PRO A 50 -0.94 12.62 5.62
N ARG A 51 -1.49 11.54 5.05
CA ARG A 51 -1.08 11.05 3.74
C ARG A 51 -1.75 11.90 2.66
N LEU A 52 -0.95 12.46 1.79
CA LEU A 52 -1.41 13.30 0.68
C LEU A 52 -1.29 12.50 -0.61
N LEU A 53 -2.34 12.50 -1.42
CA LEU A 53 -2.26 11.92 -2.75
C LEU A 53 -1.40 12.83 -3.63
N VAL A 54 -0.36 12.26 -4.26
CA VAL A 54 0.59 12.97 -5.12
C VAL A 54 0.43 12.61 -6.59
N THR A 55 -0.61 11.85 -6.92
CA THR A 55 -1.05 11.57 -8.29
C THR A 55 -2.48 12.00 -8.53
N LYS A 56 -2.81 12.26 -9.78
CA LYS A 56 -4.16 12.55 -10.23
C LYS A 56 -4.99 11.27 -10.35
N ASN A 57 -6.31 11.44 -10.35
CA ASN A 57 -7.31 10.44 -10.71
C ASN A 57 -7.03 9.00 -10.20
N MET A 58 -6.75 8.85 -8.91
CA MET A 58 -6.60 7.54 -8.29
C MET A 58 -7.88 6.69 -8.43
N GLN A 59 -9.04 7.32 -8.51
CA GLN A 59 -10.34 6.68 -8.70
C GLN A 59 -10.53 6.11 -10.11
N MET A 60 -9.62 6.40 -11.04
CA MET A 60 -9.63 5.92 -12.42
C MET A 60 -10.89 6.32 -13.19
N MET A 61 -11.39 7.54 -12.95
CA MET A 61 -12.56 8.09 -13.64
C MET A 61 -12.22 8.40 -15.10
N ASP A 62 -13.17 8.16 -16.01
CA ASP A 62 -13.14 8.64 -17.39
C ASP A 62 -14.22 9.70 -17.52
N GLY A 63 -13.89 10.92 -17.10
CA GLY A 63 -14.79 12.07 -17.12
C GLY A 63 -14.85 12.75 -18.49
N ASN A 64 -13.83 12.54 -19.35
CA ASN A 64 -13.81 13.06 -20.70
C ASN A 64 -14.44 12.11 -21.74
N ASP A 65 -14.80 10.88 -21.35
CA ASP A 65 -15.37 9.83 -22.19
C ASP A 65 -14.45 9.47 -23.38
N ASP A 66 -13.15 9.41 -23.12
CA ASP A 66 -12.13 9.13 -24.12
C ASP A 66 -11.72 7.65 -24.19
N GLY A 67 -12.32 6.82 -23.34
CA GLY A 67 -12.10 5.38 -23.29
C GLY A 67 -10.91 4.97 -22.44
N LEU A 68 -10.30 5.88 -21.69
CA LEU A 68 -9.22 5.62 -20.73
C LEU A 68 -9.43 6.44 -19.44
N PRO A 69 -8.75 6.10 -18.34
CA PRO A 69 -8.77 6.97 -17.16
C PRO A 69 -8.16 8.35 -17.47
N ASP A 70 -8.87 9.43 -17.12
CA ASP A 70 -8.37 10.80 -17.24
C ASP A 70 -7.06 10.99 -16.47
N ASP A 71 -6.16 11.84 -16.98
CA ASP A 71 -4.86 12.12 -16.35
C ASP A 71 -3.97 10.87 -16.14
N TRP A 72 -4.07 9.89 -17.04
CA TRP A 72 -3.19 8.72 -17.05
C TRP A 72 -2.31 8.67 -18.30
N GLY A 73 -1.09 8.15 -18.12
CA GLY A 73 -0.27 7.65 -19.20
C GLY A 73 -0.56 6.17 -19.40
N VAL A 74 -0.91 5.77 -20.62
CA VAL A 74 -1.09 4.37 -21.03
C VAL A 74 -0.15 4.10 -22.20
N ALA A 75 0.56 2.96 -22.17
CA ALA A 75 1.52 2.65 -23.22
C ALA A 75 0.78 2.47 -24.56
N ALA A 76 1.39 2.93 -25.65
CA ALA A 76 0.72 3.00 -26.96
C ALA A 76 0.25 1.64 -27.51
N ASP A 77 0.79 0.55 -26.98
CA ASP A 77 0.48 -0.85 -27.32
C ASP A 77 -0.32 -1.56 -26.21
N VAL A 78 -0.95 -0.80 -25.31
CA VAL A 78 -1.83 -1.28 -24.24
C VAL A 78 -3.24 -0.76 -24.49
N ASP A 79 -4.19 -1.68 -24.55
CA ASP A 79 -5.62 -1.38 -24.64
C ASP A 79 -6.26 -1.33 -23.24
N GLY A 80 -7.10 -0.32 -23.00
CA GLY A 80 -7.89 -0.18 -21.77
C GLY A 80 -9.36 -0.51 -21.98
N GLU A 81 -9.96 -1.23 -21.04
CA GLU A 81 -11.39 -1.55 -20.99
C GLU A 81 -11.94 -1.26 -19.58
N LEU A 82 -12.95 -0.40 -19.47
CA LEU A 82 -13.68 -0.22 -18.23
C LEU A 82 -14.54 -1.46 -17.96
N ILE A 83 -14.22 -2.23 -16.90
CA ILE A 83 -14.94 -3.47 -16.58
C ILE A 83 -16.03 -3.28 -15.52
N PHE A 84 -15.82 -2.37 -14.55
CA PHE A 84 -16.82 -2.06 -13.54
C PHE A 84 -16.73 -0.59 -13.09
N SER A 85 -17.88 0.00 -12.80
CA SER A 85 -17.99 1.28 -12.09
C SER A 85 -18.62 1.08 -10.72
N VAL A 86 -17.88 1.42 -9.67
CA VAL A 86 -18.34 1.35 -8.28
C VAL A 86 -18.90 2.71 -7.89
N VAL A 87 -20.22 2.77 -7.76
CA VAL A 87 -20.94 3.97 -7.35
C VAL A 87 -20.90 4.18 -5.82
N GLN A 88 -21.11 5.42 -5.39
CA GLN A 88 -21.18 5.77 -3.96
C GLN A 88 -22.32 5.07 -3.23
N SER A 89 -23.45 4.84 -3.90
CA SER A 89 -24.64 4.22 -3.30
C SER A 89 -24.38 2.77 -2.90
N SER A 90 -24.92 2.37 -1.75
CA SER A 90 -24.93 0.98 -1.27
C SER A 90 -25.72 0.05 -2.19
N GLN A 91 -25.62 -1.27 -1.95
CA GLN A 91 -26.46 -2.27 -2.63
C GLN A 91 -27.95 -1.99 -2.42
N ALA A 92 -28.34 -1.66 -1.18
CA ALA A 92 -29.72 -1.30 -0.85
C ALA A 92 -30.21 -0.03 -1.55
N ALA A 93 -29.29 0.82 -2.04
CA ALA A 93 -29.57 2.06 -2.74
C ALA A 93 -29.25 2.00 -4.25
N GLY A 94 -29.13 0.79 -4.83
CA GLY A 94 -29.10 0.58 -6.27
C GLY A 94 -27.76 0.18 -6.89
N ARG A 95 -26.71 -0.12 -6.10
CA ARG A 95 -25.52 -0.81 -6.63
C ARG A 95 -25.92 -2.20 -7.12
N THR A 96 -25.47 -2.58 -8.31
CA THR A 96 -25.83 -3.85 -8.95
C THR A 96 -25.17 -5.04 -8.24
N GLN A 97 -25.81 -6.22 -8.32
CA GLN A 97 -25.26 -7.44 -7.74
C GLN A 97 -23.89 -7.80 -8.34
N ALA A 98 -23.70 -7.60 -9.65
CA ALA A 98 -22.42 -7.89 -10.30
C ALA A 98 -21.25 -7.08 -9.72
N VAL A 99 -21.49 -5.82 -9.32
CA VAL A 99 -20.47 -5.01 -8.65
C VAL A 99 -20.23 -5.51 -7.23
N VAL A 100 -21.27 -5.92 -6.50
CA VAL A 100 -21.13 -6.52 -5.16
C VAL A 100 -20.32 -7.82 -5.22
N ASP A 101 -20.64 -8.71 -6.17
CA ASP A 101 -19.92 -9.98 -6.35
C ASP A 101 -18.43 -9.77 -6.68
N MET A 102 -18.11 -8.75 -7.50
CA MET A 102 -16.74 -8.35 -7.80
C MET A 102 -16.03 -7.81 -6.56
N LEU A 103 -16.68 -6.97 -5.75
CA LEU A 103 -16.10 -6.44 -4.51
C LEU A 103 -15.88 -7.56 -3.47
N ASP A 104 -16.82 -8.50 -3.35
CA ASP A 104 -16.69 -9.69 -2.49
C ASP A 104 -15.53 -10.59 -2.95
N GLU A 105 -15.32 -10.72 -4.26
CA GLU A 105 -14.15 -11.40 -4.82
C GLU A 105 -12.84 -10.72 -4.39
N ILE A 106 -12.76 -9.39 -4.54
CA ILE A 106 -11.60 -8.60 -4.11
C ILE A 106 -11.35 -8.80 -2.61
N GLU A 107 -12.37 -8.65 -1.78
CA GLU A 107 -12.26 -8.79 -0.33
C GLU A 107 -11.76 -10.18 0.08
N ARG A 108 -12.39 -11.23 -0.46
CA ARG A 108 -12.03 -12.61 -0.15
C ARG A 108 -10.56 -12.89 -0.47
N ASP A 109 -10.11 -12.48 -1.65
CA ASP A 109 -8.75 -12.75 -2.09
C ASP A 109 -7.72 -11.96 -1.27
N ILE A 110 -8.03 -10.72 -0.87
CA ILE A 110 -7.16 -9.88 -0.04
C ILE A 110 -7.09 -10.39 1.40
N ARG A 111 -8.20 -10.93 1.94
CA ARG A 111 -8.24 -11.54 3.27
C ARG A 111 -7.31 -12.74 3.44
N GLU A 112 -6.81 -13.33 2.36
CA GLU A 112 -5.75 -14.34 2.43
C GLU A 112 -4.45 -13.79 3.04
N VAL A 113 -4.19 -12.48 2.90
CA VAL A 113 -3.00 -11.78 3.42
C VAL A 113 -3.36 -10.80 4.54
N TYR A 114 -4.53 -10.17 4.47
CA TYR A 114 -5.03 -9.17 5.41
C TYR A 114 -6.40 -9.59 5.99
N PRO A 115 -6.43 -10.50 6.98
CA PRO A 115 -7.67 -11.15 7.43
C PRO A 115 -8.76 -10.19 7.95
N ASP A 116 -8.36 -9.01 8.41
CA ASP A 116 -9.22 -7.93 8.93
C ASP A 116 -9.68 -6.94 7.84
N PHE A 117 -9.26 -7.12 6.59
CA PHE A 117 -9.70 -6.27 5.49
C PHE A 117 -11.22 -6.37 5.29
N ASP A 118 -11.88 -5.22 5.17
CA ASP A 118 -13.29 -5.06 4.85
C ASP A 118 -13.38 -4.02 3.75
N ILE A 119 -13.73 -4.46 2.54
CA ILE A 119 -13.92 -3.55 1.41
C ILE A 119 -15.26 -2.83 1.51
N ARG A 120 -16.19 -3.35 2.32
CA ARG A 120 -17.56 -2.87 2.50
C ARG A 120 -18.41 -2.99 1.22
N SER A 121 -18.38 -4.17 0.61
CA SER A 121 -18.95 -4.47 -0.72
C SER A 121 -20.42 -4.04 -0.90
N SER A 122 -21.24 -4.13 0.15
CA SER A 122 -22.66 -3.75 0.14
C SER A 122 -22.94 -2.32 0.64
N GLU A 123 -21.95 -1.62 1.17
CA GLU A 123 -22.12 -0.34 1.90
C GLU A 123 -21.85 0.90 1.04
N TYR A 124 -22.14 2.08 1.59
CA TYR A 124 -21.81 3.36 0.95
C TYR A 124 -20.30 3.61 0.90
N TYR A 125 -19.83 4.12 -0.24
CA TYR A 125 -18.48 4.67 -0.40
C TYR A 125 -18.49 6.20 -0.37
N ARG A 126 -17.40 6.78 0.14
CA ARG A 126 -17.21 8.23 0.16
C ARG A 126 -17.09 8.82 -1.25
N VAL A 127 -16.41 8.12 -2.16
CA VAL A 127 -16.19 8.52 -3.56
C VAL A 127 -16.43 7.31 -4.46
N PRO A 128 -16.90 7.50 -5.72
CA PRO A 128 -16.94 6.42 -6.67
C PRO A 128 -15.53 6.08 -7.16
N PHE A 129 -15.37 4.92 -7.76
CA PHE A 129 -14.14 4.54 -8.46
C PHE A 129 -14.45 3.51 -9.55
N ASN A 130 -13.54 3.38 -10.50
CA ASN A 130 -13.63 2.42 -11.58
C ASN A 130 -12.61 1.29 -11.43
N VAL A 131 -12.94 0.15 -12.04
CA VAL A 131 -12.03 -0.96 -12.24
C VAL A 131 -11.79 -1.09 -13.73
N TRP A 132 -10.52 -1.08 -14.12
CA TRP A 132 -10.09 -1.13 -15.51
C TRP A 132 -9.33 -2.41 -15.78
N ARG A 133 -9.50 -2.95 -16.98
CA ARG A 133 -8.65 -3.97 -17.57
C ARG A 133 -7.68 -3.32 -18.54
N PHE A 134 -6.39 -3.59 -18.36
CA PHE A 134 -5.35 -3.26 -19.33
C PHE A 134 -4.84 -4.55 -19.96
N SER A 135 -4.78 -4.57 -21.29
CA SER A 135 -4.32 -5.72 -22.06
C SER A 135 -3.28 -5.32 -23.10
N TRP A 136 -2.35 -6.22 -23.40
CA TRP A 136 -1.36 -6.02 -24.44
C TRP A 136 -1.08 -7.34 -25.17
N SER A 137 -0.81 -7.25 -26.47
CA SER A 137 -0.45 -8.38 -27.33
C SER A 137 1.00 -8.30 -27.83
N THR A 138 1.63 -7.14 -27.64
CA THR A 138 3.06 -6.92 -27.88
C THR A 138 3.63 -6.06 -26.75
N LYS A 139 4.96 -6.05 -26.63
CA LYS A 139 5.68 -5.26 -25.63
C LYS A 139 6.71 -4.36 -26.30
N ASN A 140 6.22 -3.30 -26.94
CA ASN A 140 7.04 -2.27 -27.57
C ASN A 140 7.75 -1.38 -26.54
N THR A 141 7.10 -1.14 -25.39
CA THR A 141 7.71 -0.49 -24.22
C THR A 141 7.65 -1.41 -23.01
N SER A 142 8.47 -1.17 -21.99
CA SER A 142 8.43 -2.03 -20.79
C SER A 142 7.34 -1.63 -19.80
N TRP A 143 6.83 -0.39 -19.85
CA TRP A 143 5.84 0.12 -18.89
C TRP A 143 4.41 -0.17 -19.34
N LEU A 144 3.46 -0.12 -18.41
CA LEU A 144 2.04 -0.44 -18.65
C LEU A 144 1.14 0.80 -18.68
N ALA A 145 0.78 1.32 -17.50
CA ALA A 145 -0.12 2.45 -17.32
C ALA A 145 0.16 3.12 -15.96
N TYR A 146 -0.18 4.39 -15.79
CA TYR A 146 0.00 5.09 -14.51
C TYR A 146 -0.72 6.43 -14.47
N PRO A 147 -1.14 6.89 -13.28
CA PRO A 147 -1.64 8.24 -13.10
C PRO A 147 -0.49 9.27 -13.14
N TYR A 148 -0.75 10.43 -13.73
CA TYR A 148 0.18 11.58 -13.71
C TYR A 148 0.33 12.15 -12.30
N SER A 149 1.46 12.82 -12.04
CA SER A 149 1.67 13.51 -10.76
C SER A 149 0.75 14.73 -10.63
N SER A 150 0.40 15.10 -9.40
CA SER A 150 -0.49 16.25 -9.13
C SER A 150 0.21 17.61 -9.18
N ASP A 151 1.53 17.63 -9.08
CA ASP A 151 2.35 18.84 -8.90
C ASP A 151 2.83 19.50 -10.20
N VAL A 152 2.52 18.92 -11.37
CA VAL A 152 2.92 19.46 -12.66
C VAL A 152 1.70 19.71 -13.54
N GLY A 153 1.75 20.82 -14.29
CA GLY A 153 0.72 21.24 -15.23
C GLY A 153 0.43 20.19 -16.32
N SER A 154 -0.57 20.47 -17.14
CA SER A 154 -1.22 19.62 -18.16
C SER A 154 -0.31 19.05 -19.28
N VAL A 155 1.00 19.00 -19.09
CA VAL A 155 1.97 18.45 -20.05
C VAL A 155 2.83 17.38 -19.37
N GLY A 156 2.38 16.13 -19.47
CA GLY A 156 3.24 14.94 -19.51
C GLY A 156 4.23 14.73 -18.37
N SER A 157 3.94 15.15 -17.14
CA SER A 157 4.81 14.77 -16.02
C SER A 157 4.49 13.36 -15.54
N LEU A 158 5.48 12.49 -15.71
CA LEU A 158 5.38 11.05 -15.49
C LEU A 158 5.83 10.62 -14.09
N SER A 159 6.41 11.55 -13.32
CA SER A 159 7.15 11.24 -12.11
C SER A 159 6.65 12.03 -10.90
N VAL A 160 6.73 11.37 -9.75
CA VAL A 160 6.46 11.96 -8.44
C VAL A 160 7.78 12.30 -7.77
N SER A 161 7.79 13.39 -7.00
CA SER A 161 8.94 13.78 -6.19
C SER A 161 9.33 12.68 -5.21
N ASN A 162 10.63 12.40 -5.10
CA ASN A 162 11.19 11.40 -4.18
C ASN A 162 11.99 12.05 -3.04
N ASN A 163 11.41 13.09 -2.43
CA ASN A 163 11.99 13.83 -1.30
C ASN A 163 11.55 13.30 0.08
N SER A 164 10.57 12.40 0.10
CA SER A 164 9.99 11.78 1.29
C SER A 164 9.59 10.34 0.96
N TYR A 165 9.26 9.55 1.98
CA TYR A 165 8.63 8.25 1.73
C TYR A 165 7.37 8.43 0.90
N VAL A 166 7.21 7.63 -0.13
CA VAL A 166 5.96 7.54 -0.90
C VAL A 166 5.55 6.09 -1.07
N THR A 167 4.24 5.85 -1.05
CA THR A 167 3.67 4.54 -1.37
C THR A 167 2.91 4.61 -2.68
N MET A 168 3.29 3.74 -3.61
CA MET A 168 2.56 3.46 -4.83
C MET A 168 1.72 2.22 -4.58
N GLY A 169 0.41 2.28 -4.81
CA GLY A 169 -0.44 1.14 -4.51
C GLY A 169 -1.68 1.06 -5.37
N ALA A 170 -2.26 -0.14 -5.42
CA ALA A 170 -3.50 -0.45 -6.12
C ALA A 170 -4.05 -1.82 -5.67
N PHE A 171 -5.31 -2.08 -5.96
CA PHE A 171 -5.83 -3.44 -6.03
C PHE A 171 -5.60 -3.97 -7.43
N VAL A 172 -4.89 -5.10 -7.57
CA VAL A 172 -4.51 -5.65 -8.87
C VAL A 172 -4.82 -7.14 -8.93
N ARG A 173 -5.39 -7.58 -10.05
CA ARG A 173 -5.47 -8.99 -10.45
C ARG A 173 -4.76 -9.17 -11.79
N VAL A 174 -3.75 -10.03 -11.85
CA VAL A 174 -3.17 -10.43 -13.14
C VAL A 174 -4.04 -11.55 -13.70
N VAL A 175 -4.68 -11.35 -14.85
CA VAL A 175 -5.53 -12.37 -15.47
C VAL A 175 -4.66 -13.33 -16.31
N SER A 176 -3.70 -12.79 -17.06
CA SER A 176 -2.74 -13.56 -17.85
C SER A 176 -1.43 -12.78 -18.04
N GLY A 177 -0.37 -13.47 -18.44
CA GLY A 177 0.96 -12.89 -18.57
C GLY A 177 1.57 -12.53 -17.21
N SER A 178 2.32 -11.44 -17.14
CA SER A 178 2.86 -10.90 -15.89
C SER A 178 3.06 -9.39 -15.95
N SER A 179 2.89 -8.74 -14.80
CA SER A 179 3.28 -7.36 -14.57
C SER A 179 3.83 -7.22 -13.16
N TRP A 180 4.79 -6.32 -12.94
CA TRP A 180 5.49 -6.19 -11.65
C TRP A 180 5.98 -4.78 -11.37
N GLY A 181 6.32 -4.52 -10.11
CA GLY A 181 6.85 -3.24 -9.64
C GLY A 181 5.78 -2.18 -9.43
N ARG A 182 6.15 -1.10 -8.72
CA ARG A 182 5.26 0.05 -8.42
C ARG A 182 3.90 -0.40 -7.88
N TRP A 183 2.79 0.14 -8.40
CA TRP A 183 1.45 -0.25 -7.97
C TRP A 183 1.05 -1.70 -8.31
N CYS A 184 1.88 -2.45 -9.06
CA CYS A 184 1.68 -3.88 -9.37
C CYS A 184 2.62 -4.80 -8.54
N ASN A 185 3.38 -4.25 -7.59
CA ASN A 185 4.29 -5.04 -6.77
C ASN A 185 3.52 -5.93 -5.79
N GLY A 186 3.77 -7.25 -5.83
CA GLY A 186 3.05 -8.25 -5.03
C GLY A 186 1.81 -8.84 -5.72
N SER A 187 1.57 -8.49 -6.99
CA SER A 187 0.45 -9.05 -7.76
C SER A 187 0.61 -10.57 -7.98
N THR A 188 -0.51 -11.25 -8.20
CA THR A 188 -0.55 -12.70 -8.41
C THR A 188 -1.52 -13.03 -9.54
N ILE A 189 -1.18 -14.03 -10.35
CA ILE A 189 -2.07 -14.51 -11.42
C ILE A 189 -3.34 -15.11 -10.81
N GLY A 190 -4.50 -14.69 -11.33
CA GLY A 190 -5.81 -15.22 -10.98
C GLY A 190 -6.36 -14.78 -9.63
N LYS A 191 -5.69 -13.88 -8.90
CA LYS A 191 -6.16 -13.39 -7.60
C LYS A 191 -6.02 -11.89 -7.47
N TRP A 192 -6.99 -11.27 -6.81
CA TRP A 192 -6.85 -9.88 -6.38
C TRP A 192 -5.84 -9.76 -5.24
N ARG A 193 -4.97 -8.76 -5.33
CA ARG A 193 -4.00 -8.42 -4.30
C ARG A 193 -4.00 -6.93 -4.07
N TRP A 194 -3.95 -6.54 -2.79
CA TRP A 194 -3.41 -5.24 -2.43
C TRP A 194 -1.93 -5.25 -2.78
N CYS A 195 -1.56 -4.46 -3.79
CA CYS A 195 -0.21 -4.34 -4.28
C CYS A 195 0.35 -2.99 -3.83
N SER A 196 1.59 -2.99 -3.34
CA SER A 196 2.24 -1.76 -2.91
C SER A 196 3.75 -1.79 -3.11
N PHE A 197 4.31 -0.61 -3.36
CA PHE A 197 5.74 -0.38 -3.44
C PHE A 197 6.07 0.92 -2.70
N VAL A 198 6.90 0.81 -1.67
CA VAL A 198 7.39 1.96 -0.91
C VAL A 198 8.69 2.44 -1.54
N VAL A 199 8.79 3.73 -1.79
CA VAL A 199 10.02 4.38 -2.24
C VAL A 199 10.59 5.19 -1.09
N GLU A 200 11.87 4.94 -0.78
CA GLU A 200 12.63 5.70 0.19
C GLU A 200 13.19 6.99 -0.43
N PRO A 201 13.27 8.09 0.34
CA PRO A 201 13.90 9.31 -0.14
C PRO A 201 15.39 9.09 -0.39
N THR A 202 15.92 9.60 -1.51
CA THR A 202 17.35 9.43 -1.85
C THR A 202 18.27 10.45 -1.16
N GLY A 203 17.70 11.55 -0.65
CA GLY A 203 18.47 12.69 -0.13
C GLY A 203 19.08 13.59 -1.22
N GLU A 204 18.84 13.27 -2.50
CA GLU A 204 19.36 14.04 -3.64
C GLU A 204 18.41 15.17 -4.03
N PHE A 205 18.98 16.31 -4.44
CA PHE A 205 18.22 17.45 -4.91
C PHE A 205 17.54 17.15 -6.27
N GLY A 206 16.22 17.30 -6.34
CA GLY A 206 15.46 17.06 -7.57
C GLY A 206 15.20 15.58 -7.90
N ALA A 207 15.41 14.68 -6.95
CA ALA A 207 15.12 13.26 -7.14
C ALA A 207 13.64 13.00 -7.43
N TYR A 208 13.39 12.07 -8.33
CA TYR A 208 12.04 11.66 -8.72
C TYR A 208 11.95 10.16 -8.91
N THR A 209 10.72 9.65 -8.95
CA THR A 209 10.43 8.27 -9.29
C THR A 209 9.18 8.20 -10.15
N VAL A 210 9.05 7.16 -10.96
CA VAL A 210 7.90 6.93 -11.84
C VAL A 210 6.98 5.87 -11.23
N SER A 211 5.68 6.06 -11.38
CA SER A 211 4.64 5.21 -10.77
C SER A 211 4.24 4.01 -11.63
N HIS A 212 4.80 3.86 -12.83
CA HIS A 212 4.40 2.80 -13.77
C HIS A 212 4.97 1.42 -13.43
N PRO A 213 4.15 0.36 -13.40
CA PRO A 213 4.65 -1.00 -13.34
C PRO A 213 5.22 -1.41 -14.70
N TYR A 214 5.95 -2.51 -14.69
CA TYR A 214 6.53 -3.10 -15.88
C TYR A 214 5.71 -4.30 -16.35
N ARG A 215 5.59 -4.47 -17.66
CA ARG A 215 5.09 -5.69 -18.30
C ARG A 215 6.20 -6.73 -18.26
N GLY A 216 5.95 -7.88 -17.63
CA GLY A 216 6.94 -8.95 -17.52
C GLY A 216 6.97 -9.87 -18.75
N THR A 217 5.85 -9.99 -19.46
CA THR A 217 5.66 -10.83 -20.66
C THR A 217 5.29 -10.01 -21.88
N ASP A 218 5.44 -10.59 -23.07
CA ASP A 218 5.13 -9.93 -24.36
C ASP A 218 3.64 -9.74 -24.60
N GLU A 219 2.80 -10.57 -23.97
CA GLU A 219 1.35 -10.45 -23.93
C GLU A 219 0.87 -10.59 -22.48
N GLY A 220 -0.30 -10.03 -22.17
CA GLY A 220 -0.89 -10.16 -20.85
C GLY A 220 -2.13 -9.30 -20.64
N VAL A 221 -2.79 -9.56 -19.51
CA VAL A 221 -4.00 -8.87 -19.09
C VAL A 221 -3.92 -8.65 -17.59
N VAL A 222 -4.11 -7.41 -17.15
CA VAL A 222 -4.25 -7.06 -15.74
C VAL A 222 -5.52 -6.26 -15.52
N GLU A 223 -6.12 -6.45 -14.35
CA GLU A 223 -7.24 -5.65 -13.88
C GLU A 223 -6.79 -4.88 -12.65
N VAL A 224 -7.21 -3.62 -12.57
CA VAL A 224 -6.71 -2.69 -11.57
C VAL A 224 -7.82 -1.78 -11.09
N ALA A 225 -7.83 -1.53 -9.79
CA ALA A 225 -8.65 -0.51 -9.15
C ALA A 225 -7.79 0.35 -8.24
N LEU A 226 -8.15 1.63 -8.16
CA LEU A 226 -7.59 2.56 -7.18
C LEU A 226 -6.06 2.73 -7.27
N ALA A 227 -5.47 2.78 -8.47
CA ALA A 227 -4.02 2.97 -8.57
C ALA A 227 -3.62 4.42 -8.33
N GLY A 228 -2.62 4.64 -7.48
CA GLY A 228 -2.17 5.98 -7.13
C GLY A 228 -0.85 5.99 -6.37
N VAL A 229 -0.41 7.19 -6.01
CA VAL A 229 0.74 7.40 -5.13
C VAL A 229 0.38 8.39 -4.04
N CYS A 230 0.79 8.10 -2.81
CA CYS A 230 0.66 9.02 -1.68
C CYS A 230 1.98 9.22 -0.96
N THR A 231 2.08 10.29 -0.18
CA THR A 231 3.14 10.46 0.80
C THR A 231 3.00 9.46 1.95
N GLY A 232 4.12 9.11 2.57
CA GLY A 232 4.22 8.16 3.67
C GLY A 232 4.19 6.69 3.24
N VAL A 233 4.18 5.82 4.26
CA VAL A 233 4.11 4.36 4.10
C VAL A 233 2.66 3.91 4.29
N VAL A 234 2.13 3.12 3.35
CA VAL A 234 0.86 2.39 3.48
C VAL A 234 1.15 0.90 3.49
N ASP A 235 0.99 0.29 4.65
CA ASP A 235 1.25 -1.13 4.92
C ASP A 235 -0.01 -1.99 4.92
N HIS A 236 -1.18 -1.35 5.01
CA HIS A 236 -2.48 -2.02 5.07
C HIS A 236 -3.50 -1.43 4.09
N PRO A 237 -4.27 -2.26 3.34
CA PRO A 237 -5.22 -1.77 2.32
C PRO A 237 -6.34 -0.87 2.87
N SER A 238 -6.74 -1.03 4.14
CA SER A 238 -7.77 -0.18 4.77
C SER A 238 -7.38 1.30 4.85
N GLN A 239 -6.11 1.61 4.68
CA GLN A 239 -5.57 2.96 4.73
C GLN A 239 -5.56 3.67 3.36
N TRP A 240 -5.92 2.97 2.27
CA TRP A 240 -5.73 3.47 0.91
C TRP A 240 -6.88 4.34 0.38
N PHE A 241 -8.13 3.94 0.62
CA PHE A 241 -9.29 4.43 -0.13
C PHE A 241 -9.68 5.90 0.08
N SER A 242 -9.44 6.47 1.25
CA SER A 242 -10.03 7.77 1.64
C SER A 242 -9.08 8.95 1.59
N MET A 243 -7.97 8.86 0.84
CA MET A 243 -6.98 9.93 0.80
C MET A 243 -7.51 11.20 0.16
N TYR A 244 -7.07 12.35 0.68
CA TYR A 244 -7.48 13.65 0.19
C TYR A 244 -6.76 13.95 -1.13
N GLN A 245 -7.53 14.22 -2.18
CA GLN A 245 -7.05 14.93 -3.37
C GLN A 245 -7.12 16.42 -3.09
N SER A 246 -5.97 17.09 -3.12
CA SER A 246 -5.87 18.55 -3.04
C SER A 246 -6.13 19.21 -4.39
#